data_AF-A0A7X8GN57-F1
#
_entry.id   AF-A0A7X8GN57-F1
#
_cell.length_a   1.000
_cell.length_b   1.000
_cell.length_c   1.000
_cell.angle_alpha   90.00
_cell.angle_beta   90.00
_cell.angle_gamma   90.00
#
_symmetry.space_group_name_H-M   'P 1'
#
loop_
_entity.id
_entity.type
_entity.pdbx_description
1 polymer ?
#
loop_
_entity_poly.entity_id
_entity_poly.type
_entity_poly.pdbx_seq_one_letter_code
_entity_poly.pdbx_strand_id
1 'polypeptide(L)'
;MEQQRASSLSRNPIFRKSLRRASRRSAGSNAIESPPVVFYNCCIIQLISGSLQARFARRGRIFLSGLQARRRKGAITLKKKPFRILAVLFLALAVSLAVSSVALAKTVNDRLVSATKVVREMAGQNDAETMADLVRKARGVVIIPSYVKAAIGLGGAYGEGVVLRHDPATGRWYGPSFMNIAGASYGLQIGVQSTALLLVITNQRGMERFYGDKVKLGADIDIAAGPVGRSAGAATDVNLKASIYSYSMSKGLFAGLSLGGAVMSTDEKANTSFWGAKYNPRMILDKPAESDSVQPLLAALNELKKKAGK
;
A
#
# COMPACT_ATOMS: atom_id res chain seq x y z
N MET A 1 26.79 -54.42 13.44
CA MET A 1 25.56 -55.08 13.95
C MET A 1 24.58 -54.02 14.44
N GLU A 2 23.97 -53.26 13.51
CA GLU A 2 22.89 -52.33 13.86
C GLU A 2 22.01 -52.05 12.63
N GLN A 3 21.82 -53.09 11.81
CA GLN A 3 20.98 -53.10 10.60
C GLN A 3 19.78 -54.05 10.74
N GLN A 4 19.43 -54.46 11.98
CA GLN A 4 18.37 -55.42 12.27
C GLN A 4 17.28 -54.91 13.23
N ARG A 5 17.05 -53.59 13.29
CA ARG A 5 15.92 -53.00 14.05
C ARG A 5 14.74 -52.53 13.20
N ALA A 6 14.78 -52.74 11.88
CA ALA A 6 13.72 -52.30 10.96
C ALA A 6 12.72 -53.40 10.53
N SER A 7 12.70 -54.56 11.18
CA SER A 7 11.95 -55.75 10.71
C SER A 7 10.94 -56.36 11.70
N SER A 8 10.48 -55.63 12.71
CA SER A 8 9.52 -56.15 13.71
C SER A 8 8.17 -55.43 13.84
N LEU A 9 7.86 -54.43 13.01
CA LEU A 9 6.55 -53.74 13.03
C LEU A 9 5.53 -54.26 12.00
N SER A 10 5.78 -55.42 11.39
CA SER A 10 4.91 -56.05 10.38
C SER A 10 4.02 -57.20 10.93
N ARG A 11 3.75 -57.26 12.23
CA ARG A 11 2.91 -58.32 12.84
C ARG A 11 1.97 -57.78 13.91
N ASN A 12 1.03 -56.92 13.49
CA ASN A 12 -0.10 -56.53 14.35
C ASN A 12 -1.44 -56.78 13.62
N PRO A 13 -2.32 -57.69 14.11
CA PRO A 13 -3.48 -58.20 13.38
C PRO A 13 -4.68 -57.22 13.29
N ILE A 14 -4.59 -56.02 13.85
CA ILE A 14 -5.60 -54.97 13.71
C ILE A 14 -5.60 -54.35 12.30
N PHE A 15 -4.50 -54.51 11.53
CA PHE A 15 -4.31 -53.85 10.24
C PHE A 15 -4.95 -54.58 9.03
N ARG A 16 -5.39 -55.84 9.18
CA ARG A 16 -5.90 -56.66 8.05
C ARG A 16 -7.39 -56.52 7.77
N LYS A 17 -8.18 -55.88 8.64
CA LYS A 17 -9.62 -55.65 8.42
C LYS A 17 -9.96 -54.34 7.70
N SER A 18 -8.99 -53.45 7.49
CA SER A 18 -9.23 -52.19 6.76
C SER A 18 -8.99 -52.27 5.24
N LEU A 19 -8.39 -53.36 4.74
CA LEU A 19 -7.99 -53.50 3.32
C LEU A 19 -8.98 -54.33 2.47
N ARG A 20 -10.22 -54.51 2.92
CA ARG A 20 -11.35 -55.01 2.09
C ARG A 20 -12.51 -53.99 2.00
N ARG A 21 -12.18 -52.70 1.97
CA ARG A 21 -13.09 -51.61 1.55
C ARG A 21 -12.48 -50.72 0.46
N ALA A 22 -11.56 -51.28 -0.31
CA ALA A 22 -11.13 -50.73 -1.60
C ALA A 22 -11.81 -51.55 -2.72
N SER A 23 -13.01 -51.13 -3.11
CA SER A 23 -13.71 -51.57 -4.35
C SER A 23 -15.03 -50.82 -4.58
N ARG A 24 -15.53 -50.01 -3.63
CA ARG A 24 -16.64 -49.08 -3.86
C ARG A 24 -16.45 -47.80 -3.08
N ARG A 25 -15.80 -46.82 -3.71
CA ARG A 25 -15.92 -45.35 -3.52
C ARG A 25 -14.77 -44.72 -4.31
N SER A 26 -14.91 -44.79 -5.63
CA SER A 26 -14.20 -43.89 -6.55
C SER A 26 -14.99 -42.59 -6.56
N ALA A 27 -14.44 -41.55 -5.94
CA ALA A 27 -14.62 -40.13 -6.26
C ALA A 27 -14.11 -39.29 -5.08
N GLY A 28 -13.07 -38.50 -5.32
CA GLY A 28 -12.70 -37.40 -4.42
C GLY A 28 -11.21 -37.35 -4.08
N SER A 29 -10.42 -36.73 -4.96
CA SER A 29 -9.14 -36.14 -4.60
C SER A 29 -8.79 -35.01 -5.57
N ASN A 30 -8.71 -33.81 -5.00
CA ASN A 30 -7.73 -32.75 -5.24
C ASN A 30 -7.76 -31.93 -6.54
N ALA A 31 -8.08 -30.64 -6.39
CA ALA A 31 -7.46 -29.46 -7.01
C ALA A 31 -8.27 -28.25 -6.49
N ILE A 32 -7.75 -27.37 -5.61
CA ILE A 32 -6.85 -26.25 -5.90
C ILE A 32 -7.03 -25.75 -7.33
N GLU A 33 -7.99 -24.85 -7.52
CA GLU A 33 -7.97 -23.89 -8.63
C GLU A 33 -8.64 -22.57 -8.22
N SER A 34 -7.84 -21.52 -8.38
CA SER A 34 -8.17 -20.10 -8.41
C SER A 34 -9.42 -19.78 -9.24
N PRO A 35 -10.21 -18.74 -8.90
CA PRO A 35 -11.35 -18.35 -9.71
C PRO A 35 -10.91 -17.63 -11.00
N PRO A 36 -11.29 -18.11 -12.20
CA PRO A 36 -11.30 -17.28 -13.38
C PRO A 36 -12.56 -16.41 -13.38
N VAL A 37 -12.30 -15.11 -13.46
CA VAL A 37 -13.18 -14.10 -14.05
C VAL A 37 -13.59 -14.49 -15.47
N VAL A 38 -14.72 -13.93 -15.92
CA VAL A 38 -15.27 -13.89 -17.30
C VAL A 38 -16.26 -15.01 -17.64
N PHE A 39 -17.57 -14.73 -17.51
CA PHE A 39 -18.63 -14.97 -18.51
C PHE A 39 -19.98 -14.52 -17.93
N TYR A 40 -20.35 -13.26 -18.14
CA TYR A 40 -21.75 -12.82 -18.20
C TYR A 40 -21.82 -11.68 -19.20
N ASN A 41 -21.92 -12.03 -20.48
CA ASN A 41 -22.48 -11.11 -21.46
C ASN A 41 -23.28 -11.91 -22.47
N CYS A 42 -24.47 -12.35 -22.03
CA CYS A 42 -25.58 -12.64 -22.92
C CYS A 42 -26.86 -12.54 -22.11
N CYS A 43 -27.84 -11.84 -22.66
CA CYS A 43 -29.20 -11.67 -22.14
C CYS A 43 -29.39 -10.68 -20.99
N ILE A 44 -29.88 -9.49 -21.38
CA ILE A 44 -31.07 -8.79 -20.87
C ILE A 44 -30.74 -7.28 -20.85
N ILE A 45 -31.16 -6.57 -21.89
CA ILE A 45 -31.97 -5.35 -21.82
C ILE A 45 -32.62 -5.25 -23.21
N GLN A 46 -33.86 -5.71 -23.23
CA GLN A 46 -34.84 -5.51 -24.29
C GLN A 46 -35.76 -4.39 -23.81
N LEU A 47 -36.29 -3.62 -24.77
CA LEU A 47 -37.42 -2.69 -24.68
C LEU A 47 -37.08 -1.22 -24.36
N ILE A 48 -37.33 -0.32 -25.34
CA ILE A 48 -38.54 0.53 -25.39
C ILE A 48 -38.55 1.35 -26.71
N SER A 49 -39.73 1.42 -27.35
CA SER A 49 -40.18 2.35 -28.42
C SER A 49 -39.65 2.13 -29.85
N GLY A 50 -40.44 2.05 -30.91
CA GLY A 50 -41.88 2.18 -31.10
C GLY A 50 -42.21 2.02 -32.61
N SER A 51 -43.24 1.23 -32.88
CA SER A 51 -44.19 1.14 -34.01
C SER A 51 -44.09 2.01 -35.29
N LEU A 52 -44.58 1.39 -36.39
CA LEU A 52 -45.21 1.95 -37.62
C LEU A 52 -44.24 2.62 -38.63
N GLN A 53 -44.26 2.46 -39.96
CA GLN A 53 -45.23 1.96 -40.96
C GLN A 53 -44.42 1.62 -42.24
N ALA A 54 -44.43 0.38 -42.72
CA ALA A 54 -45.11 -0.06 -43.95
C ALA A 54 -44.83 0.74 -45.26
N ARG A 55 -44.14 0.05 -46.19
CA ARG A 55 -44.49 -0.17 -47.61
C ARG A 55 -45.04 1.00 -48.44
N PHE A 56 -44.33 1.39 -49.51
CA PHE A 56 -44.89 1.70 -50.84
C PHE A 56 -43.72 1.71 -51.85
N ALA A 57 -43.52 0.63 -52.61
CA ALA A 57 -44.05 0.39 -53.96
C ALA A 57 -43.19 0.99 -55.10
N ARG A 58 -42.77 0.07 -55.97
CA ARG A 58 -42.14 0.22 -57.29
C ARG A 58 -42.82 1.29 -58.15
N ARG A 59 -42.03 2.06 -58.92
CA ARG A 59 -42.27 2.31 -60.36
C ARG A 59 -41.16 3.17 -61.00
N GLY A 60 -40.66 2.68 -62.14
CA GLY A 60 -40.62 3.48 -63.37
C GLY A 60 -39.34 4.25 -63.71
N ARG A 61 -38.60 3.68 -64.66
CA ARG A 61 -38.24 4.27 -65.98
C ARG A 61 -37.35 5.52 -66.11
N ILE A 62 -36.30 5.29 -66.92
CA ILE A 62 -35.96 6.01 -68.18
C ILE A 62 -35.21 7.35 -68.04
N PHE A 63 -33.93 7.29 -68.42
CA PHE A 63 -33.33 7.95 -69.58
C PHE A 63 -33.88 9.34 -69.98
N LEU A 64 -33.10 10.41 -69.83
CA LEU A 64 -32.58 11.22 -70.96
C LEU A 64 -31.91 12.51 -70.46
N SER A 65 -30.74 12.76 -71.03
CA SER A 65 -30.17 14.05 -71.45
C SER A 65 -30.33 15.30 -70.57
N GLY A 66 -29.18 15.76 -70.08
CA GLY A 66 -28.63 17.09 -70.34
C GLY A 66 -29.57 18.30 -70.35
N LEU A 67 -29.50 19.09 -69.27
CA LEU A 67 -29.66 20.54 -69.32
C LEU A 67 -28.98 21.16 -68.08
N GLN A 68 -27.84 21.77 -68.37
CA GLN A 68 -27.42 23.10 -67.95
C GLN A 68 -27.43 23.53 -66.47
N ALA A 69 -26.43 24.38 -66.23
CA ALA A 69 -26.45 25.51 -65.30
C ALA A 69 -26.12 25.23 -63.83
N ARG A 70 -24.81 25.12 -63.59
CA ARG A 70 -24.03 26.11 -62.84
C ARG A 70 -24.78 26.78 -61.67
N ARG A 71 -24.94 26.07 -60.55
CA ARG A 71 -25.06 26.69 -59.22
C ARG A 71 -23.80 26.40 -58.41
N ARG A 72 -23.00 27.45 -58.25
CA ARG A 72 -21.90 27.52 -57.27
C ARG A 72 -22.45 27.11 -55.91
N LYS A 73 -22.00 25.96 -55.41
CA LYS A 73 -21.93 25.69 -53.99
C LYS A 73 -20.56 25.09 -53.75
N GLY A 74 -19.66 25.92 -53.21
CA GLY A 74 -18.44 25.43 -52.60
C GLY A 74 -18.86 24.54 -51.44
N ALA A 75 -18.98 23.25 -51.70
CA ALA A 75 -19.05 22.24 -50.67
C ALA A 75 -17.69 22.26 -49.99
N ILE A 76 -17.61 22.84 -48.80
CA ILE A 76 -16.51 22.62 -47.87
C ILE A 76 -16.55 21.11 -47.60
N THR A 77 -15.72 20.37 -48.32
CA THR A 77 -15.52 18.96 -48.11
C THR A 77 -14.80 18.81 -46.78
N LEU A 78 -15.59 18.68 -45.71
CA LEU A 78 -15.11 18.22 -44.41
C LEU A 78 -14.49 16.82 -44.62
N LYS A 79 -13.18 16.81 -44.91
CA LYS A 79 -12.35 15.61 -44.94
C LYS A 79 -12.65 14.85 -43.66
N LYS A 80 -13.18 13.62 -43.76
CA LYS A 80 -13.50 12.68 -42.67
C LYS A 80 -12.29 12.25 -41.80
N LYS A 81 -11.20 13.02 -41.80
CA LYS A 81 -9.93 12.75 -41.14
C LYS A 81 -9.87 13.10 -39.63
N PRO A 82 -10.61 14.07 -39.04
CA PRO A 82 -10.48 14.36 -37.60
C PRO A 82 -11.16 13.30 -36.73
N PHE A 83 -12.18 12.60 -37.26
CA PHE A 83 -12.90 11.57 -36.52
C PHE A 83 -12.05 10.32 -36.24
N ARG A 84 -11.14 9.96 -37.16
CA ARG A 84 -10.21 8.85 -36.97
C ARG A 84 -9.14 9.15 -35.91
N ILE A 85 -8.63 10.39 -35.89
CA ILE A 85 -7.65 10.82 -34.89
C ILE A 85 -8.29 10.88 -33.50
N LEU A 86 -9.50 11.41 -33.40
CA LEU A 86 -10.24 11.46 -32.15
C LEU A 86 -10.62 10.05 -31.65
N ALA A 87 -11.02 9.15 -32.54
CA ALA A 87 -11.29 7.75 -32.19
C ALA A 87 -10.04 6.99 -31.74
N VAL A 88 -8.87 7.24 -32.37
CA VAL A 88 -7.59 6.64 -31.95
C VAL A 88 -7.13 7.20 -30.61
N LEU A 89 -7.30 8.50 -30.35
CA LEU A 89 -7.02 9.10 -29.03
C LEU A 89 -7.96 8.58 -27.95
N PHE A 90 -9.25 8.40 -28.26
CA PHE A 90 -10.22 7.84 -27.33
C PHE A 90 -9.97 6.36 -27.05
N LEU A 91 -9.57 5.59 -28.07
CA LEU A 91 -9.17 4.19 -27.92
C LEU A 91 -7.84 4.06 -27.16
N ALA A 92 -6.87 4.94 -27.40
CA ALA A 92 -5.61 4.98 -26.64
C ALA A 92 -5.83 5.36 -25.17
N LEU A 93 -6.74 6.32 -24.91
CA LEU A 93 -7.16 6.68 -23.56
C LEU A 93 -7.88 5.49 -22.89
N ALA A 94 -8.82 4.85 -23.57
CA ALA A 94 -9.55 3.68 -23.06
C ALA A 94 -8.62 2.47 -22.78
N VAL A 95 -7.63 2.23 -23.64
CA VAL A 95 -6.59 1.21 -23.41
C VAL A 95 -5.69 1.60 -22.23
N SER A 96 -5.35 2.88 -22.05
CA SER A 96 -4.58 3.33 -20.87
C SER A 96 -5.36 3.15 -19.55
N LEU A 97 -6.69 3.32 -19.57
CA LEU A 97 -7.55 3.05 -18.42
C LEU A 97 -7.74 1.55 -18.16
N ALA A 98 -7.70 0.71 -19.20
CA ALA A 98 -7.80 -0.75 -19.08
C ALA A 98 -6.53 -1.40 -18.49
N VAL A 99 -5.39 -0.69 -18.45
CA VAL A 99 -4.17 -1.09 -17.73
C VAL A 99 -4.17 -0.51 -16.30
N SER A 100 -5.34 -0.34 -15.68
CA SER A 100 -5.44 -0.06 -14.25
C SER A 100 -5.26 -1.35 -13.46
N SER A 101 -3.97 -1.58 -13.19
CA SER A 101 -3.32 -2.55 -12.32
C SER A 101 -4.20 -3.26 -11.29
N VAL A 102 -4.02 -4.59 -11.18
CA VAL A 102 -4.12 -5.28 -9.90
C VAL A 102 -3.24 -4.51 -8.92
N ALA A 103 -3.86 -3.72 -8.05
CA ALA A 103 -3.18 -3.18 -6.89
C ALA A 103 -2.80 -4.39 -6.02
N LEU A 104 -1.54 -4.82 -6.11
CA LEU A 104 -1.01 -5.88 -5.27
C LEU A 104 -1.12 -5.38 -3.83
N ALA A 105 -2.14 -5.85 -3.10
CA ALA A 105 -2.29 -5.55 -1.70
C ALA A 105 -1.01 -6.03 -1.00
N LYS A 106 -0.22 -5.09 -0.50
CA LYS A 106 1.06 -5.39 0.12
C LYS A 106 0.79 -6.25 1.36
N THR A 107 1.44 -7.40 1.45
CA THR A 107 1.23 -8.27 2.61
C THR A 107 1.79 -7.62 3.87
N VAL A 108 1.31 -8.07 5.03
CA VAL A 108 1.79 -7.59 6.33
C VAL A 108 3.31 -7.81 6.48
N ASN A 109 3.81 -8.95 6.02
CA ASN A 109 5.24 -9.27 6.03
C ASN A 109 6.04 -8.32 5.13
N ASP A 110 5.53 -7.97 3.94
CA ASP A 110 6.20 -7.02 3.04
C ASP A 110 6.33 -5.63 3.67
N ARG A 111 5.35 -5.22 4.51
CA ARG A 111 5.44 -3.96 5.27
C ARG A 111 6.60 -4.00 6.27
N LEU A 112 6.77 -5.09 7.01
CA LEU A 112 7.89 -5.29 7.95
C LEU A 112 9.24 -5.35 7.24
N VAL A 113 9.33 -6.06 6.11
CA VAL A 113 10.53 -6.15 5.27
C VAL A 113 10.92 -4.75 4.76
N SER A 114 9.94 -3.99 4.28
CA SER A 114 10.18 -2.63 3.78
C SER A 114 10.60 -1.68 4.89
N ALA A 115 10.00 -1.79 6.09
CA ALA A 115 10.41 -1.05 7.27
C ALA A 115 11.86 -1.36 7.66
N THR A 116 12.23 -2.64 7.65
CA THR A 116 13.61 -3.09 7.94
C THR A 116 14.60 -2.48 6.95
N LYS A 117 14.27 -2.50 5.65
CA LYS A 117 15.10 -1.92 4.60
C LYS A 117 15.31 -0.42 4.80
N VAL A 118 14.24 0.32 5.07
CA VAL A 118 14.31 1.77 5.30
C VAL A 118 15.14 2.12 6.52
N VAL A 119 14.98 1.41 7.64
CA VAL A 119 15.78 1.66 8.85
C VAL A 119 17.27 1.44 8.56
N ARG A 120 17.62 0.40 7.79
CA ARG A 120 19.02 0.16 7.37
C ARG A 120 19.54 1.23 6.41
N GLU A 121 18.74 1.66 5.43
CA GLU A 121 19.12 2.74 4.51
C GLU A 121 19.34 4.06 5.26
N MET A 122 18.47 4.41 6.20
CA MET A 122 18.62 5.59 7.06
C MET A 122 19.83 5.47 8.00
N ALA A 123 20.09 4.28 8.53
CA ALA A 123 21.27 4.03 9.36
C ALA A 123 22.60 4.19 8.59
N GLY A 124 22.57 4.17 7.25
CA GLY A 124 23.74 4.43 6.39
C GLY A 124 24.02 5.90 6.11
N GLN A 125 23.15 6.82 6.56
CA GLN A 125 23.29 8.26 6.31
C GLN A 125 24.22 8.95 7.32
N ASN A 126 24.69 10.15 6.99
CA ASN A 126 25.65 10.92 7.79
C ASN A 126 25.08 11.41 9.14
N ASP A 127 23.76 11.45 9.28
CA ASP A 127 23.01 11.88 10.47
C ASP A 127 22.52 10.69 11.33
N ALA A 128 22.99 9.47 11.02
CA ALA A 128 22.56 8.25 11.70
C ALA A 128 22.90 8.22 13.20
N GLU A 129 23.97 8.89 13.64
CA GLU A 129 24.38 8.94 15.05
C GLU A 129 23.33 9.65 15.92
N THR A 130 22.91 10.85 15.50
CA THR A 130 21.90 11.63 16.22
C THR A 130 20.54 10.92 16.22
N MET A 131 20.18 10.30 15.10
CA MET A 131 18.98 9.47 15.00
C MET A 131 19.07 8.26 15.95
N ALA A 132 20.23 7.60 16.04
CA ALA A 132 20.46 6.48 16.94
C ALA A 132 20.30 6.88 18.41
N ASP A 133 20.79 8.06 18.79
CA ASP A 133 20.62 8.60 20.14
C ASP A 133 19.15 8.78 20.52
N LEU A 134 18.34 9.31 19.60
CA LEU A 134 16.91 9.48 19.81
C LEU A 134 16.20 8.12 19.88
N VAL A 135 16.48 7.19 18.97
CA VAL A 135 15.87 5.85 18.98
C VAL A 135 16.23 5.08 20.26
N ARG A 136 17.44 5.27 20.79
CA ARG A 136 17.87 4.66 22.06
C ARG A 136 17.03 5.11 23.25
N LYS A 137 16.68 6.40 23.31
CA LYS A 137 15.89 7.01 24.40
C LYS A 137 14.38 7.03 24.12
N ALA A 138 13.95 6.57 22.96
CA ALA A 138 12.56 6.63 22.51
C ALA A 138 11.61 5.80 23.38
N ARG A 139 10.36 6.24 23.48
CA ARG A 139 9.21 5.47 23.96
C ARG A 139 8.54 4.65 22.85
N GLY A 140 8.84 4.95 21.59
CA GLY A 140 8.35 4.19 20.45
C GLY A 140 8.87 4.75 19.13
N VAL A 141 8.69 3.98 18.07
CA VAL A 141 9.03 4.39 16.71
C VAL A 141 7.88 4.09 15.77
N VAL A 142 7.66 5.01 14.82
CA VAL A 142 6.79 4.82 13.67
C VAL A 142 7.66 4.74 12.43
N ILE A 143 7.50 3.68 11.64
CA ILE A 143 8.24 3.50 10.40
C ILE A 143 7.24 3.43 9.26
N ILE A 144 7.32 4.37 8.33
CA ILE A 144 6.47 4.46 7.14
C ILE A 144 7.40 4.34 5.93
N PRO A 145 7.56 3.15 5.34
CA PRO A 145 8.60 2.93 4.33
C PRO A 145 8.35 3.67 3.02
N SER A 146 7.08 3.96 2.70
CA SER A 146 6.68 4.62 1.47
C SER A 146 5.47 5.51 1.74
N TYR A 147 5.72 6.80 1.93
CA TYR A 147 4.70 7.85 1.94
C TYR A 147 4.73 8.56 0.58
N VAL A 148 3.82 8.17 -0.31
CA VAL A 148 3.76 8.66 -1.69
C VAL A 148 2.88 9.90 -1.72
N LYS A 149 3.44 11.02 -2.15
CA LYS A 149 2.75 12.30 -2.37
C LYS A 149 2.71 12.59 -3.87
N ALA A 150 1.54 12.99 -4.37
CA ALA A 150 1.34 13.47 -5.73
C ALA A 150 0.48 14.74 -5.72
N ALA A 151 0.90 15.78 -6.44
CA ALA A 151 0.20 17.06 -6.43
C ALA A 151 0.32 17.84 -7.75
N ILE A 152 -0.73 18.58 -8.09
CA ILE A 152 -0.76 19.69 -9.08
C ILE A 152 -1.74 20.73 -8.54
N GLY A 153 -1.23 21.72 -7.80
CA GLY A 153 -2.08 22.64 -7.03
C GLY A 153 -2.65 21.97 -5.78
N LEU A 154 -3.58 21.04 -6.00
CA LEU A 154 -4.10 20.12 -4.99
C LEU A 154 -3.34 18.80 -5.04
N GLY A 155 -3.11 18.20 -3.87
CA GLY A 155 -2.34 16.98 -3.76
C GLY A 155 -2.82 16.06 -2.66
N GLY A 156 -2.67 14.77 -2.92
CA GLY A 156 -2.92 13.71 -1.95
C GLY A 156 -1.62 12.99 -1.58
N ALA A 157 -1.62 12.39 -0.40
CA ALA A 157 -0.55 11.50 0.00
C ALA A 157 -1.10 10.28 0.73
N TYR A 158 -0.47 9.13 0.52
CA TYR A 158 -0.81 7.89 1.19
C TYR A 158 0.44 7.08 1.50
N GLY A 159 0.41 6.39 2.63
CA GLY A 159 1.45 5.45 3.01
C GLY A 159 0.96 4.44 4.03
N GLU A 160 1.73 3.38 4.16
CA GLU A 160 1.50 2.32 5.14
C GLU A 160 2.74 2.19 5.99
N GLY A 161 2.55 1.86 7.26
CA GLY A 161 3.64 1.79 8.22
C GLY A 161 3.35 0.86 9.39
N VAL A 162 4.30 0.87 10.31
CA VAL A 162 4.28 0.07 11.52
C VAL A 162 4.72 0.92 12.71
N VAL A 163 4.10 0.67 13.86
CA VAL A 163 4.50 1.24 15.14
C VAL A 163 4.93 0.15 16.09
N LEU A 164 6.05 0.43 16.75
CA LEU A 164 6.60 -0.35 17.83
C LEU A 164 6.76 0.55 19.04
N ARG A 165 6.26 0.10 20.19
CA ARG A 165 6.55 0.75 21.48
C ARG A 165 7.89 0.23 21.99
N HIS A 166 8.68 1.11 22.58
CA HIS A 166 9.96 0.82 23.18
C HIS A 166 9.94 1.21 24.65
N ASP A 167 10.44 0.33 25.50
CA ASP A 167 10.75 0.68 26.87
C ASP A 167 12.25 0.95 26.99
N PRO A 168 12.70 2.21 27.12
CA PRO A 168 14.11 2.54 27.25
C PRO A 168 14.72 2.08 28.58
N ALA A 169 13.92 1.79 29.62
CA ALA A 169 14.43 1.29 30.89
C ALA A 169 14.83 -0.19 30.80
N THR A 170 14.01 -1.00 30.12
CA THR A 170 14.26 -2.44 29.95
C THR A 170 14.87 -2.82 28.60
N GLY A 171 14.90 -1.88 27.64
CA GLY A 171 15.30 -2.11 26.25
C GLY A 171 14.34 -2.98 25.43
N ARG A 172 13.12 -3.24 25.95
CA ARG A 172 12.16 -4.16 25.33
C ARG A 172 11.31 -3.46 24.29
N TRP A 173 10.92 -4.19 23.26
CA TRP A 173 10.02 -3.74 22.20
C TRP A 173 8.67 -4.44 22.29
N TYR A 174 7.61 -3.69 21.96
CA TYR A 174 6.22 -4.15 21.99
C TYR A 174 5.50 -3.78 20.67
N GLY A 175 4.49 -4.56 20.29
CA GLY A 175 3.85 -4.48 18.97
C GLY A 175 4.23 -5.66 18.08
N PRO A 176 4.15 -5.55 16.74
CA PRO A 176 3.85 -4.36 15.92
C PRO A 176 2.36 -4.02 15.83
N SER A 177 2.07 -2.71 15.73
CA SER A 177 0.77 -2.21 15.26
C SER A 177 0.90 -1.63 13.85
N PHE A 178 0.14 -2.16 12.90
CA PHE A 178 0.08 -1.69 11.52
C PHE A 178 -0.85 -0.48 11.38
N MET A 179 -0.47 0.45 10.52
CA MET A 179 -1.20 1.69 10.32
C MET A 179 -1.07 2.26 8.91
N ASN A 180 -2.03 3.09 8.57
CA ASN A 180 -2.11 3.80 7.31
C ASN A 180 -2.09 5.30 7.59
N ILE A 181 -1.35 6.05 6.78
CA ILE A 181 -1.30 7.50 6.80
C ILE A 181 -1.91 8.03 5.51
N ALA A 182 -2.83 8.98 5.63
CA ALA A 182 -3.42 9.68 4.50
C ALA A 182 -3.28 11.18 4.72
N GLY A 183 -2.85 11.91 3.70
CA GLY A 183 -2.66 13.36 3.76
C GLY A 183 -3.32 14.06 2.58
N ALA A 184 -3.71 15.30 2.83
CA ALA A 184 -4.16 16.23 1.82
C ALA A 184 -3.31 17.49 1.90
N SER A 185 -3.03 18.08 0.74
CA SER A 185 -2.23 19.30 0.63
C SER A 185 -2.76 20.21 -0.46
N TYR A 186 -2.61 21.51 -0.27
CA TYR A 186 -2.91 22.52 -1.28
C TYR A 186 -1.79 23.56 -1.32
N GLY A 187 -1.51 24.10 -2.51
CA GLY A 187 -0.54 25.17 -2.70
C GLY A 187 0.03 25.21 -4.10
N LEU A 188 1.07 26.01 -4.30
CA LEU A 188 1.81 26.08 -5.56
C LEU A 188 2.79 24.90 -5.61
N GLN A 189 2.25 23.69 -5.79
CA GLN A 189 3.00 22.43 -5.79
C GLN A 189 2.75 21.62 -7.07
N ILE A 190 3.80 20.96 -7.56
CA ILE A 190 3.74 20.03 -8.67
C ILE A 190 4.75 18.90 -8.50
N GLY A 191 4.31 17.66 -8.72
CA GLY A 191 5.20 16.52 -8.84
C GLY A 191 4.74 15.29 -8.07
N VAL A 192 5.62 14.30 -8.04
CA VAL A 192 5.42 13.01 -7.38
C VAL A 192 6.69 12.63 -6.63
N GLN A 193 6.55 12.30 -5.36
CA GLN A 193 7.66 11.97 -4.47
C GLN A 193 7.23 10.87 -3.50
N SER A 194 8.10 9.89 -3.29
CA SER A 194 7.96 8.90 -2.22
C SER A 194 8.94 9.23 -1.11
N THR A 195 8.43 9.32 0.11
CA THR A 195 9.22 9.63 1.30
C THR A 195 9.17 8.47 2.27
N ALA A 196 10.33 7.94 2.64
CA ALA A 196 10.47 7.04 3.77
C ALA A 196 10.54 7.88 5.04
N LEU A 197 9.71 7.59 6.05
CA LEU A 197 9.66 8.31 7.32
C LEU A 197 9.99 7.39 8.50
N LEU A 198 10.80 7.89 9.41
CA LEU A 198 11.01 7.33 10.75
C LEU A 198 10.64 8.41 11.77
N LEU A 199 9.53 8.21 12.46
CA LEU A 199 9.10 9.09 13.54
C LEU A 199 9.55 8.49 14.87
N VAL A 200 10.35 9.22 15.62
CA VAL A 200 10.89 8.81 16.92
C VAL A 200 10.10 9.51 18.01
N ILE A 201 9.36 8.73 18.80
CA ILE A 201 8.51 9.22 19.88
C ILE A 201 9.35 9.23 21.16
N THR A 202 9.59 10.40 21.74
CA THR A 202 10.53 10.55 22.88
C THR A 202 9.83 10.55 24.23
N ASN A 203 8.54 10.87 24.28
CA ASN A 203 7.79 10.99 25.53
C ASN A 203 6.52 10.13 25.57
N GLN A 204 5.99 9.92 26.77
CA GLN A 204 4.83 9.07 27.00
C GLN A 204 3.56 9.65 26.35
N ARG A 205 3.37 10.97 26.42
CA ARG A 205 2.22 11.67 25.83
C ARG A 205 2.12 11.47 24.32
N GLY A 206 3.25 11.46 23.62
CA GLY A 206 3.32 11.17 22.18
C GLY A 206 2.95 9.72 21.90
N MET A 207 3.40 8.78 22.73
CA MET A 207 3.07 7.36 22.60
C MET A 207 1.58 7.08 22.86
N GLU A 208 0.98 7.78 23.82
CA GLU A 208 -0.43 7.64 24.19
C GLU A 208 -1.39 7.92 23.02
N ARG A 209 -1.02 8.81 22.10
CA ARG A 209 -1.84 9.12 20.92
C ARG A 209 -1.99 7.91 19.99
N PHE A 210 -0.99 7.05 19.90
CA PHE A 210 -1.04 5.84 19.07
C PHE A 210 -1.79 4.68 19.73
N TYR A 211 -2.29 4.84 20.96
CA TYR A 211 -3.22 3.87 21.57
C TYR A 211 -4.65 4.03 21.05
N GLY A 212 -4.97 5.16 20.41
CA GLY A 212 -6.26 5.39 19.76
C GLY A 212 -6.29 4.95 18.30
N ASP A 213 -7.47 5.02 17.68
CA ASP A 213 -7.67 4.55 16.30
C ASP A 213 -7.14 5.53 15.26
N LYS A 214 -7.09 6.82 15.59
CA LYS A 214 -6.69 7.90 14.67
C LYS A 214 -5.81 8.91 15.39
N VAL A 215 -4.82 9.42 14.66
CA VAL A 215 -3.87 10.44 15.11
C VAL A 215 -3.70 11.46 14.00
N LYS A 216 -3.98 12.74 14.27
CA LYS A 216 -3.78 13.83 13.29
C LYS A 216 -2.42 14.48 13.49
N LEU A 217 -1.56 14.40 12.49
CA LEU A 217 -0.25 15.05 12.51
C LEU A 217 -0.42 16.57 12.38
N GLY A 218 0.18 17.32 13.30
CA GLY A 218 0.09 18.78 13.37
C GLY A 218 -1.11 19.33 14.15
N ALA A 219 -2.10 18.48 14.51
CA ALA A 219 -3.22 18.87 15.37
C ALA A 219 -3.21 18.14 16.71
N ASP A 220 -2.98 16.83 16.70
CA ASP A 220 -2.92 16.02 17.93
C ASP A 220 -1.50 15.87 18.46
N ILE A 221 -0.50 16.03 17.60
CA ILE A 221 0.90 15.85 17.94
C ILE A 221 1.77 16.95 17.34
N ASP A 222 2.59 17.55 18.20
CA ASP A 222 3.69 18.41 17.84
C ASP A 222 4.84 17.55 17.28
N ILE A 223 5.12 17.74 15.99
CA ILE A 223 6.21 17.06 15.28
C ILE A 223 7.29 18.09 14.98
N ALA A 224 8.52 17.80 15.41
CA ALA A 224 9.69 18.55 15.01
C ALA A 224 10.51 17.76 13.99
N ALA A 225 11.20 18.48 13.10
CA ALA A 225 12.24 17.86 12.29
C ALA A 225 13.35 17.31 13.22
N GLY A 226 13.86 16.12 12.91
CA GLY A 226 14.98 15.53 13.63
C GLY A 226 16.22 16.42 13.57
N PRO A 227 17.00 16.55 14.65
CA PRO A 227 18.30 17.22 14.60
C PRO A 227 19.22 16.47 13.62
N VAL A 228 19.95 17.25 12.81
CA VAL A 228 20.90 16.75 11.81
C VAL A 228 22.31 17.28 12.10
N GLY A 229 23.33 16.41 11.99
CA GLY A 229 24.75 16.78 12.03
C GLY A 229 25.45 16.59 13.38
N ARG A 230 26.79 16.51 13.33
CA ARG A 230 27.69 16.17 14.47
C ARG A 230 27.58 17.12 15.67
N SER A 231 27.15 18.36 15.46
CA SER A 231 26.94 19.34 16.53
C SER A 231 25.78 18.98 17.47
N ALA A 232 24.91 18.04 17.06
CA ALA A 232 23.80 17.58 17.86
C ALA A 232 24.23 16.79 19.10
N GLY A 233 25.44 16.22 19.15
CA GLY A 233 25.98 15.52 20.33
C GLY A 233 26.25 16.46 21.53
N ALA A 234 26.58 17.73 21.26
CA ALA A 234 26.72 18.75 22.30
C ALA A 234 25.38 19.43 22.65
N ALA A 235 24.42 19.42 21.71
CA ALA A 235 23.10 20.03 21.87
C ALA A 235 22.00 19.04 22.34
N THR A 236 22.28 17.74 22.45
CA THR A 236 21.28 16.72 22.82
C THR A 236 20.78 16.87 24.25
N ASP A 237 21.55 17.54 25.12
CA ASP A 237 21.14 17.95 26.47
C ASP A 237 20.32 19.26 26.49
N VAL A 238 20.32 20.03 25.40
CA VAL A 238 19.55 21.28 25.32
C VAL A 238 18.10 20.96 24.93
N ASN A 239 17.39 20.38 25.89
CA ASN A 239 15.93 20.19 25.90
C ASN A 239 15.33 19.75 24.55
N LEU A 240 15.33 18.44 24.30
CA LEU A 240 14.49 17.82 23.29
C LEU A 240 13.00 18.02 23.65
N LYS A 241 12.44 19.19 23.33
CA LYS A 241 11.07 19.59 23.72
C LYS A 241 9.97 18.91 22.91
N ALA A 242 10.28 18.48 21.68
CA ALA A 242 9.28 17.87 20.80
C ALA A 242 8.92 16.45 21.25
N SER A 243 7.63 16.12 21.16
CA SER A 243 7.10 14.79 21.50
C SER A 243 7.47 13.75 20.46
N ILE A 244 7.63 14.17 19.20
CA ILE A 244 8.01 13.32 18.07
C ILE A 244 9.05 14.05 17.21
N TYR A 245 10.13 13.35 16.89
CA TYR A 245 11.12 13.76 15.89
C TYR A 245 10.92 12.99 14.61
N SER A 246 10.92 13.68 13.47
CA SER A 246 10.77 13.05 12.15
C SER A 246 12.09 13.03 11.39
N TYR A 247 12.52 11.83 10.99
CA TYR A 247 13.57 11.61 9.99
C TYR A 247 12.94 11.18 8.68
N SER A 248 13.42 11.71 7.57
CA SER A 248 12.83 11.47 6.25
C SER A 248 13.89 11.31 5.18
N MET A 249 13.68 10.34 4.30
CA MET A 249 14.48 10.19 3.07
C MET A 249 13.54 10.10 1.89
N SER A 250 13.64 11.07 0.99
CA SER A 250 12.71 11.20 -0.12
C SER A 250 13.37 10.91 -1.47
N LYS A 251 12.59 10.32 -2.38
CA LYS A 251 12.98 10.01 -3.76
C LYS A 251 11.86 10.48 -4.68
N GLY A 252 12.22 11.20 -5.75
CA GLY A 252 11.27 11.72 -6.74
C GLY A 252 11.52 13.18 -7.10
N LEU A 253 10.62 13.75 -7.90
CA LEU A 253 10.67 15.13 -8.35
C LEU A 253 9.42 15.86 -7.85
N PHE A 254 9.63 16.81 -6.96
CA PHE A 254 8.58 17.63 -6.38
C PHE A 254 9.08 19.05 -6.23
N ALA A 255 8.33 20.00 -6.78
CA ALA A 255 8.64 21.42 -6.70
C ALA A 255 7.44 22.16 -6.14
N GLY A 256 7.69 23.05 -5.19
CA GLY A 256 6.69 24.02 -4.77
C GLY A 256 6.52 24.20 -3.28
N LEU A 257 5.57 25.07 -2.95
CA LEU A 257 5.16 25.41 -1.58
C LEU A 257 3.76 24.86 -1.35
N SER A 258 3.58 24.11 -0.28
CA SER A 258 2.30 23.50 0.06
C SER A 258 2.06 23.51 1.55
N LEU A 259 0.81 23.78 1.94
CA LEU A 259 0.30 23.48 3.27
C LEU A 259 -0.51 22.20 3.20
N GLY A 260 -0.38 21.35 4.21
CA GLY A 260 -1.13 20.09 4.26
C GLY A 260 -1.27 19.56 5.66
N GLY A 261 -2.18 18.61 5.81
CA GLY A 261 -2.41 17.85 7.03
C GLY A 261 -2.44 16.36 6.71
N ALA A 262 -2.11 15.54 7.70
CA ALA A 262 -2.15 14.10 7.58
C ALA A 262 -2.83 13.46 8.78
N VAL A 263 -3.56 12.38 8.52
CA VAL A 263 -4.20 11.54 9.52
C VAL A 263 -3.61 10.15 9.41
N MET A 264 -3.13 9.67 10.53
CA MET A 264 -2.73 8.29 10.71
C MET A 264 -3.88 7.52 11.34
N SER A 265 -4.10 6.30 10.90
CA SER A 265 -5.16 5.43 11.38
C SER A 265 -4.66 4.01 11.52
N THR A 266 -5.13 3.31 12.53
CA THR A 266 -4.80 1.90 12.74
C THR A 266 -5.36 1.05 11.60
N ASP A 267 -4.52 0.18 11.04
CA ASP A 267 -4.96 -0.79 10.03
C ASP A 267 -5.49 -2.05 10.72
N GLU A 268 -6.78 -2.02 11.07
CA GLU A 268 -7.45 -3.14 11.74
C GLU A 268 -7.33 -4.46 10.96
N LYS A 269 -7.35 -4.41 9.62
CA LYS A 269 -7.28 -5.61 8.78
C LYS A 269 -5.88 -6.22 8.84
N ALA A 270 -4.84 -5.40 8.68
CA ALA A 270 -3.46 -5.86 8.79
C ALA A 270 -3.14 -6.36 10.20
N ASN A 271 -3.61 -5.66 11.24
CA ASN A 271 -3.45 -6.08 12.63
C ASN A 271 -4.15 -7.41 12.92
N THR A 272 -5.40 -7.57 12.49
CA THR A 272 -6.15 -8.82 12.68
C THR A 272 -5.48 -9.98 11.91
N SER A 273 -5.00 -9.72 10.70
CA SER A 273 -4.26 -10.71 9.89
C SER A 273 -2.94 -11.13 10.57
N PHE A 274 -2.22 -10.20 11.18
CA PHE A 274 -0.96 -10.48 11.88
C PHE A 274 -1.17 -11.23 13.20
N TRP A 275 -2.10 -10.74 14.02
CA TRP A 275 -2.29 -11.24 15.39
C TRP A 275 -3.30 -12.39 15.50
N GLY A 276 -3.98 -12.74 14.41
CA GLY A 276 -5.00 -13.79 14.36
C GLY A 276 -6.30 -13.44 15.09
N ALA A 277 -6.40 -12.25 15.68
CA ALA A 277 -7.59 -11.77 16.40
C ALA A 277 -7.68 -10.25 16.35
N LYS A 278 -8.89 -9.72 16.54
CA LYS A 278 -9.13 -8.28 16.62
C LYS A 278 -8.69 -7.77 17.99
N TYR A 279 -7.63 -6.97 18.02
CA TYR A 279 -7.15 -6.25 19.20
C TYR A 279 -7.23 -4.74 18.97
N ASN A 280 -7.46 -3.99 20.05
CA ASN A 280 -7.31 -2.54 20.00
C ASN A 280 -5.81 -2.16 19.98
N PRO A 281 -5.46 -0.94 19.54
CA PRO A 281 -4.05 -0.53 19.38
C PRO A 281 -3.25 -0.60 20.69
N ARG A 282 -3.87 -0.27 21.82
CA ARG A 282 -3.24 -0.36 23.15
C ARG A 282 -2.82 -1.80 23.47
N MET A 283 -3.73 -2.75 23.34
CA MET A 283 -3.45 -4.16 23.60
C MET A 283 -2.32 -4.70 22.71
N ILE A 284 -2.28 -4.28 21.44
CA ILE A 284 -1.20 -4.65 20.52
C ILE A 284 0.14 -4.08 21.00
N LEU A 285 0.16 -2.79 21.34
CA LEU A 285 1.37 -2.09 21.76
C LEU A 285 1.83 -2.45 23.18
N ASP A 286 1.10 -3.31 23.90
CA ASP A 286 1.52 -3.89 25.18
C ASP A 286 1.95 -5.36 25.07
N LYS A 287 1.80 -5.99 23.90
CA LYS A 287 2.33 -7.33 23.63
C LYS A 287 3.81 -7.27 23.27
N PRO A 288 4.68 -8.10 23.88
CA PRO A 288 6.08 -8.22 23.48
C PRO A 288 6.22 -8.53 21.98
N ALA A 289 7.14 -7.85 21.31
CA ALA A 289 7.40 -8.03 19.88
C ALA A 289 8.29 -9.26 19.64
N GLU A 290 7.76 -10.46 19.88
CA GLU A 290 8.51 -11.72 19.84
C GLU A 290 8.39 -12.49 18.51
N SER A 291 7.43 -12.13 17.66
CA SER A 291 7.18 -12.81 16.38
C SER A 291 8.40 -12.83 15.46
N ASP A 292 8.66 -13.99 14.83
CA ASP A 292 9.78 -14.21 13.89
C ASP A 292 9.81 -13.19 12.75
N SER A 293 8.65 -12.80 12.21
CA SER A 293 8.55 -11.80 11.14
C SER A 293 9.05 -10.42 11.54
N VAL A 294 9.10 -10.11 12.84
CA VAL A 294 9.44 -8.79 13.40
C VAL A 294 10.91 -8.72 13.79
N GLN A 295 11.55 -9.87 14.07
CA GLN A 295 12.94 -9.95 14.49
C GLN A 295 13.92 -9.21 13.56
N PRO A 296 13.83 -9.30 12.22
CA PRO A 296 14.73 -8.55 11.33
C PRO A 296 14.64 -7.03 11.52
N LEU A 297 13.43 -6.53 11.79
CA LEU A 297 13.21 -5.10 12.04
C LEU A 297 13.79 -4.68 13.38
N LEU A 298 13.58 -5.49 14.43
CA LEU A 298 14.16 -5.23 15.75
C LEU A 298 15.69 -5.28 15.71
N ALA A 299 16.26 -6.22 14.97
CA ALA A 299 17.70 -6.29 14.75
C ALA A 299 18.23 -5.00 14.10
N ALA A 300 17.57 -4.50 13.03
CA ALA A 300 17.96 -3.24 12.40
C ALA A 300 17.85 -2.03 13.34
N LEU A 301 16.81 -1.96 14.17
CA LEU A 301 16.67 -0.90 15.18
C LEU A 301 17.73 -1.00 16.28
N ASN A 302 18.06 -2.21 16.73
CA ASN A 302 19.10 -2.43 17.74
C ASN A 302 20.51 -2.16 17.19
N GLU A 303 20.78 -2.49 15.92
CA GLU A 303 22.00 -2.11 15.21
C GLU A 303 22.12 -0.59 15.08
N LEU A 304 21.03 0.10 14.71
CA LEU A 304 20.99 1.55 14.69
C LEU A 304 21.33 2.12 16.07
N LYS A 305 20.70 1.63 17.15
CA LYS A 305 20.98 2.08 18.54
C LYS A 305 22.45 1.94 18.94
N LYS A 306 23.20 0.98 18.39
CA LYS A 306 24.64 0.80 18.67
C LYS A 306 25.53 1.88 18.04
N LYS A 307 24.99 2.69 17.14
CA LYS A 307 25.69 3.85 16.55
C LYS A 307 25.60 5.11 17.40
N ALA A 308 24.78 5.10 18.46
CA ALA A 308 24.63 6.23 19.36
C ALA A 308 25.95 6.54 20.10
N GLY A 309 26.40 7.80 20.07
CA GLY A 309 27.60 8.28 20.77
C GLY A 309 28.94 7.74 20.24
N LYS A 310 29.05 7.56 18.92
CA LYS A 310 30.28 7.16 18.21
C LYS A 310 30.68 8.21 17.20
#